data_AF-A0A7Z0J7D0-F1
#
_entry.id   AF-A0A7Z0J7D0-F1
#
_cell.length_a   1.000
_cell.length_b   1.000
_cell.length_c   1.000
_cell.angle_alpha   90.00
_cell.angle_beta   90.00
_cell.angle_gamma   90.00
#
_symmetry.space_group_name_H-M   'P 1'
#
loop_
_entity.id
_entity.type
_entity.pdbx_description
1 polymer ?
#
loop_
_entity_poly.entity_id
_entity_poly.type
_entity_poly.pdbx_seq_one_letter_code
_entity_poly.pdbx_strand_id
1 'polypeptide(L)' 'MAIKLDKSHTSVVVYCEDCGHWRAFAWTVEEAHEAACRHERNVHPESTQASKAASVFRARHAVETTNVEHGIEALRHGNS' A
#
# COMPACT_ATOMS: atom_id res chain seq x y z
N MET A 1 -12.71 4.01 13.10
CA MET A 1 -11.40 3.52 12.65
C MET A 1 -10.86 4.42 11.56
N ALA A 2 -9.82 5.18 11.87
CA ALA A 2 -8.98 5.86 10.88
C ALA A 2 -7.52 5.42 11.05
N ILE A 3 -7.01 4.62 10.10
CA ILE A 3 -5.58 4.30 10.01
C ILE A 3 -4.95 5.17 8.93
N LYS A 4 -3.85 5.85 9.25
CA LYS A 4 -3.13 6.75 8.37
C LYS A 4 -1.71 6.25 8.11
N LEU A 5 -1.21 6.56 6.91
CA LEU A 5 0.16 6.29 6.48
C LEU A 5 0.86 7.63 6.29
N ASP A 6 1.85 7.91 7.12
CA ASP A 6 2.78 9.02 6.97
C ASP A 6 4.02 8.54 6.20
N LYS A 7 4.30 9.16 5.07
CA LYS A 7 5.28 8.67 4.09
C LYS A 7 6.48 9.61 4.04
N SER A 8 7.66 9.03 4.14
CA SER A 8 8.92 9.68 3.77
C SER A 8 9.43 9.11 2.44
N HIS A 9 10.57 9.61 1.97
CA HIS A 9 11.24 9.06 0.79
C HIS A 9 11.71 7.60 1.01
N THR A 10 12.01 7.21 2.24
CA THR A 10 12.66 5.92 2.53
C THR A 10 11.84 4.98 3.39
N SER A 11 10.75 5.47 3.98
CA SER A 11 10.00 4.70 4.98
C SER A 11 8.56 5.21 5.12
N VAL A 12 7.74 4.39 5.76
CA VAL A 12 6.35 4.69 6.06
C VAL A 12 6.07 4.41 7.54
N VAL A 13 5.46 5.38 8.22
CA VAL A 13 4.91 5.20 9.57
C VAL A 13 3.40 5.05 9.46
N VAL A 14 2.88 3.99 10.04
CA VAL A 14 1.44 3.70 10.12
C VAL A 14 0.97 3.99 11.53
N TYR A 15 -0.14 4.70 11.68
CA TYR A 15 -0.73 4.97 12.99
C TYR A 15 -2.26 4.91 12.93
N CYS A 16 -2.87 4.51 14.04
CA CYS A 16 -4.32 4.46 14.20
C CYS A 16 -4.74 5.63 15.11
N GLU A 17 -5.70 6.44 14.65
CA GLU A 17 -6.18 7.59 15.41
C GLU A 17 -7.05 7.18 16.62
N ASP A 18 -7.65 5.99 16.57
CA ASP A 18 -8.50 5.47 17.63
C ASP A 18 -7.71 4.68 18.69
N CYS A 19 -6.56 4.09 18.31
CA CYS A 19 -5.65 3.39 19.22
C CYS A 19 -4.45 4.28 19.50
N GLY A 20 -4.59 5.29 20.38
CA GLY A 20 -3.62 6.38 20.59
C GLY A 20 -2.15 5.99 20.88
N HIS A 21 -1.84 4.70 21.13
CA HIS A 21 -0.49 4.19 21.32
C HIS A 21 0.01 3.27 20.20
N TRP A 22 -0.86 2.83 19.28
CA TRP A 22 -0.47 1.90 18.24
C TRP A 22 0.19 2.61 17.06
N ARG A 23 1.38 2.13 16.70
CA ARG A 23 2.15 2.56 15.53
C ARG A 23 2.87 1.37 14.93
N ALA A 24 3.10 1.40 13.63
CA ALA A 24 3.97 0.46 12.94
C ALA A 24 4.91 1.21 11.98
N PHE A 25 6.07 0.61 11.72
CA PHE A 25 7.06 1.09 10.76
C PHE A 25 7.18 0.09 9.62
N ALA A 26 7.35 0.59 8.41
CA ALA A 26 7.56 -0.20 7.20
C ALA A 26 8.56 0.51 6.27
N TRP A 27 9.29 -0.28 5.48
CA TRP A 27 10.19 0.26 4.46
C TRP A 27 9.44 0.57 3.17
N THR A 28 8.39 -0.21 2.86
CA THR A 28 7.59 -0.02 1.65
C THR A 28 6.15 0.36 1.98
N VAL A 29 5.47 0.98 1.00
CA VAL A 29 4.04 1.30 1.11
C VAL A 29 3.18 0.03 1.15
N GLU A 30 3.64 -1.05 0.50
CA GLU A 30 2.97 -2.35 0.53
C GLU A 30 2.99 -2.95 1.94
N GLU A 31 4.17 -3.05 2.56
CA GLU A 31 4.34 -3.49 3.95
C GLU A 31 3.50 -2.64 4.92
N ALA A 32 3.42 -1.32 4.68
CA ALA A 32 2.60 -0.42 5.47
C ALA A 32 1.10 -0.76 5.38
N HIS A 33 0.61 -1.09 4.18
CA HIS A 33 -0.77 -1.56 3.97
C HIS A 33 -1.03 -2.90 4.67
N GLU A 34 -0.07 -3.83 4.66
CA GLU A 34 -0.19 -5.10 5.38
C GLU A 34 -0.29 -4.89 6.90
N ALA A 35 0.57 -4.02 7.46
CA ALA A 35 0.54 -3.67 8.87
C ALA A 35 -0.80 -3.03 9.27
N ALA A 36 -1.32 -2.11 8.44
CA ALA A 36 -2.63 -1.49 8.62
C ALA A 36 -3.76 -2.54 8.61
N CYS A 37 -3.78 -3.44 7.62
CA CYS A 37 -4.77 -4.50 7.52
C CYS A 37 -4.73 -5.47 8.71
N ARG A 38 -3.53 -5.79 9.19
CA ARG A 38 -3.35 -6.65 10.38
C ARG A 38 -3.92 -5.98 11.62
N HIS A 39 -3.67 -4.69 11.81
CA HIS A 39 -4.22 -3.94 12.94
C HIS A 39 -5.75 -3.82 12.85
N GLU A 40 -6.29 -3.46 11.68
CA GLU A 40 -7.73 -3.42 11.40
C GLU A 40 -8.39 -4.75 11.78
N ARG A 41 -7.88 -5.88 11.27
CA ARG A 41 -8.45 -7.20 11.54
C ARG A 41 -8.45 -7.58 13.02
N ASN A 42 -7.40 -7.23 13.75
CA ASN A 42 -7.22 -7.67 15.13
C ASN A 42 -7.92 -6.76 16.14
N VAL A 43 -8.05 -5.46 15.84
CA VAL A 43 -8.48 -4.44 16.81
C VAL A 43 -9.78 -3.75 16.39
N HIS A 44 -10.11 -3.76 15.09
CA HIS A 44 -11.28 -3.10 14.52
C HIS A 44 -12.01 -4.02 13.52
N PRO A 45 -12.50 -5.19 13.94
CA PRO A 45 -13.00 -6.23 13.03
C PRO A 45 -14.22 -5.80 12.20
N GLU A 46 -15.00 -4.83 12.67
CA GLU A 46 -16.10 -4.22 11.91
C GLU A 46 -15.64 -3.21 10.84
N SER A 47 -14.37 -2.81 10.84
CA SER A 47 -13.82 -1.87 9.87
C SER A 47 -13.23 -2.57 8.65
N THR A 48 -13.31 -1.89 7.50
CA THR A 48 -12.80 -2.36 6.21
C THR A 48 -12.03 -1.28 5.46
N GLN A 49 -11.68 -0.19 6.12
CA GLN A 49 -11.02 0.95 5.49
C GLN A 49 -9.60 0.58 5.03
N ALA A 50 -8.79 -0.06 5.88
CA ALA A 50 -7.41 -0.40 5.56
C ALA A 50 -7.35 -1.48 4.48
N SER A 51 -8.18 -2.52 4.59
CA SER A 51 -8.31 -3.58 3.58
C SER A 51 -8.77 -3.05 2.21
N LYS A 52 -9.75 -2.14 2.16
CA LYS A 52 -10.16 -1.48 0.91
C LYS A 52 -9.05 -0.63 0.32
N ALA A 53 -8.35 0.16 1.14
CA ALA A 53 -7.24 0.98 0.69
C ALA A 53 -6.09 0.13 0.12
N ALA A 54 -5.74 -0.99 0.78
CA ALA A 54 -4.74 -1.94 0.29
C ALA A 54 -5.16 -2.58 -1.04
N SER A 55 -6.45 -2.90 -1.22
CA SER A 55 -6.97 -3.42 -2.49
C SER A 55 -6.80 -2.42 -3.64
N VAL A 56 -7.18 -1.15 -3.42
CA VAL A 56 -7.02 -0.07 -4.42
C VAL A 56 -5.54 0.16 -4.74
N PHE A 57 -4.67 0.16 -3.74
CA PHE A 57 -3.22 0.28 -3.93
C PHE A 57 -2.70 -0.83 -4.84
N ARG A 58 -2.99 -2.09 -4.53
CA ARG A 58 -2.56 -3.24 -5.34
C ARG A 58 -3.08 -3.16 -6.78
N ALA A 59 -4.35 -2.80 -6.97
CA ALA A 59 -4.92 -2.66 -8.30
C ALA A 59 -4.19 -1.61 -9.16
N ARG A 60 -3.82 -0.47 -8.56
CA ARG A 60 -3.07 0.59 -9.27
C ARG A 60 -1.66 0.15 -9.64
N HIS A 61 -0.94 -0.50 -8.72
CA HIS A 61 0.43 -0.96 -8.98
C HIS A 61 0.50 -2.16 -9.93
N ALA A 62 -0.50 -3.03 -9.95
CA ALA A 62 -0.58 -4.11 -10.94
C ALA A 62 -0.69 -3.57 -12.38
N VAL A 63 -1.48 -2.50 -12.58
CA VAL A 63 -1.63 -1.83 -13.88
C VAL A 63 -0.32 -1.15 -14.30
N GLU A 64 0.38 -0.52 -13.36
CA GLU A 64 1.66 0.14 -13.65
C GLU A 64 2.72 -0.85 -14.13
N THR A 65 2.88 -2.00 -13.47
CA THR A 65 3.80 -3.07 -13.90
C THR A 65 3.49 -3.55 -15.32
N THR A 66 2.21 -3.76 -15.62
CA THR A 66 1.76 -4.23 -16.94
C THR A 66 2.08 -3.23 -18.06
N ASN A 67 1.96 -1.93 -17.78
CA ASN A 67 2.25 -0.88 -18.76
C ASN A 67 3.76 -0.70 -19.01
N VAL A 68 4.60 -0.92 -17.99
CA VAL A 68 6.06 -0.90 -18.14
C VAL A 68 6.54 -2.04 -19.03
N GLU A 69 6.01 -3.25 -18.85
CA GLU A 69 6.39 -4.42 -19.66
C GLU A 69 6.03 -4.22 -21.15
N HIS A 70 4.82 -3.75 -21.46
CA HIS A 70 4.43 -3.43 -22.84
C HIS A 70 5.25 -2.29 -23.46
N GLY A 71 5.65 -1.29 -22.67
CA GLY A 71 6.51 -0.20 -23.13
C GLY A 71 7.93 -0.65 -23.49
N ILE A 72 8.50 -1.59 -22.73
CA ILE A 72 9.83 -2.16 -22.99
C ILE A 72 9.83 -3.01 -24.27
N GLU A 73 8.76 -3.76 -24.55
CA GLU A 73 8.65 -4.55 -25.79
C GLU A 73 8.51 -3.68 -27.04
N ALA A 74 7.80 -2.55 -26.95
CA ALA A 74 7.66 -1.61 -28.06
C ALA A 74 9.02 -0.97 -28.47
N LEU A 75 9.89 -0.69 -27.49
CA LEU A 75 11.24 -0.17 -27.75
C LEU A 75 12.18 -1.21 -28.38
N ARG A 76 11.93 -2.51 -28.18
CA ARG A 76 12.75 -3.60 -28.74
C ARG A 76 12.47 -3.88 -30.22
N HIS A 77 11.27 -3.57 -30.71
CA HIS A 77 10.85 -3.86 -32.10
C HIS A 77 10.97 -2.66 -33.06
N GLY A 78 11.31 -1.47 -32.55
CA GLY A 78 11.42 -0.23 -33.34
C GLY A 78 12.82 0.09 -33.89
N ASN A 79 13.75 -0.87 -33.88
CA ASN A 79 15.16 -0.64 -34.27
C ASN A 79 15.66 -1.65 -35.31
N SER A 80 14.81 -1.99 -36.29
CA SER A 80 15.13 -2.79 -37.48
C SER A 80 15.01 -1.96 -38.74
#